data_AF-A0A839GSS6-F1
#
_entry.id   AF-A0A839GSS6-F1
#
_cell.length_a   1.000
_cell.length_b   1.000
_cell.length_c   1.000
_cell.angle_alpha   90.00
_cell.angle_beta   90.00
_cell.angle_gamma   90.00
#
_symmetry.space_group_name_H-M   'P 1'
#
loop_
_entity.id
_entity.type
_entity.pdbx_description
1 polymer ?
#
loop_
_entity_poly.entity_id
_entity_poly.type
_entity_poly.pdbx_seq_one_letter_code
_entity_poly.pdbx_strand_id
1 'polypeptide(L)'
;MNKLVMDGNLDEISANLNMSKDKASFIKSLKFSNLDQFSEEVDTVIYGGPFSIEAEVYDQTIFVPLQKGLVHYFNKNDFFTKSTGAKREYMERVLAKLEYDIASLDSAKQSTISLKRLKQPVNELVKGDLVDQAGLYETGLNLVEKQEYLRSRLKTLEIVQVVVGFAPIQKPTKPVLKEHLIIGGIIGYLIGLLLAFWYDNHKRSKASLI
;
A
#
# COMPACT_ATOMS: atom_id res chain seq x y z
N MET A 1 9.38 -1.08 -13.50
CA MET A 1 8.47 0.05 -13.78
C MET A 1 9.22 1.36 -14.02
N ASN A 2 10.05 1.87 -13.09
CA ASN A 2 10.73 3.16 -13.31
C ASN A 2 11.60 3.22 -14.59
N LYS A 3 12.31 2.14 -14.92
CA LYS A 3 13.05 2.03 -16.18
C LYS A 3 12.14 2.16 -17.41
N LEU A 4 10.97 1.52 -17.40
CA LEU A 4 10.00 1.65 -18.50
C LEU A 4 9.53 3.09 -18.70
N VAL A 5 9.31 3.82 -17.60
CA VAL A 5 8.96 5.25 -17.63
C VAL A 5 10.10 6.07 -18.21
N MET A 6 11.34 5.82 -17.78
CA MET A 6 12.53 6.53 -18.30
C MET A 6 12.81 6.22 -19.77
N ASP A 7 12.58 4.99 -20.20
CA ASP A 7 12.80 4.51 -21.57
C ASP A 7 11.63 4.88 -22.51
N GLY A 8 10.57 5.49 -22.00
CA GLY A 8 9.41 5.93 -22.80
C GLY A 8 8.53 4.80 -23.33
N ASN A 9 8.54 3.63 -22.70
CA ASN A 9 7.78 2.45 -23.12
C ASN A 9 6.29 2.57 -22.74
N LEU A 10 5.59 3.53 -23.37
CA LEU A 10 4.20 3.87 -23.04
C LEU A 10 3.22 2.72 -23.21
N ASP A 11 3.46 1.84 -24.19
CA ASP A 11 2.60 0.68 -24.45
C ASP A 11 2.58 -0.28 -23.27
N GLU A 12 3.77 -0.66 -22.79
CA GLU A 12 3.95 -1.52 -21.63
C GLU A 12 3.42 -0.87 -20.35
N ILE A 13 3.63 0.43 -20.16
CA ILE A 13 3.13 1.16 -18.98
C ILE A 13 1.60 1.18 -19.00
N SER A 14 1.00 1.50 -20.15
CA SER A 14 -0.45 1.58 -20.31
C SER A 14 -1.12 0.22 -20.06
N ALA A 15 -0.52 -0.87 -20.56
CA ALA A 15 -1.00 -2.23 -20.36
C ALA A 15 -0.87 -2.69 -18.92
N ASN A 16 0.27 -2.40 -18.27
CA ASN A 16 0.53 -2.83 -16.89
C ASN A 16 -0.29 -2.05 -15.85
N LEU A 17 -0.50 -0.75 -16.07
CA LEU A 17 -1.27 0.11 -15.18
C LEU A 17 -2.76 0.20 -15.56
N ASN A 18 -3.18 -0.49 -16.62
CA ASN A 18 -4.55 -0.46 -17.15
C ASN A 18 -5.09 0.98 -17.31
N MET A 19 -4.33 1.82 -18.01
CA MET A 19 -4.66 3.22 -18.29
C MET A 19 -4.38 3.59 -19.74
N SER A 20 -4.95 4.69 -20.23
CA SER A 20 -4.68 5.14 -21.60
C SER A 20 -3.23 5.61 -21.76
N LYS A 21 -2.66 5.46 -22.96
CA LYS A 21 -1.32 5.95 -23.30
C LYS A 21 -1.18 7.46 -23.04
N ASP A 22 -2.24 8.22 -23.33
CA ASP A 22 -2.29 9.67 -23.06
C ASP A 22 -2.15 10.00 -21.57
N LYS A 23 -2.67 9.15 -20.68
CA LYS A 23 -2.49 9.34 -19.23
C LYS A 23 -1.14 8.84 -18.75
N ALA A 24 -0.66 7.74 -19.33
CA ALA A 24 0.65 7.18 -19.02
C ALA A 24 1.80 8.14 -19.38
N SER A 25 1.65 8.94 -20.43
CA SER A 25 2.66 9.93 -20.86
C SER A 25 2.86 11.07 -19.85
N PHE A 26 1.87 11.35 -19.00
CA PHE A 26 2.01 12.34 -17.93
C PHE A 26 2.82 11.83 -16.74
N ILE A 27 3.18 10.54 -16.69
CA ILE A 27 4.04 9.98 -15.65
C ILE A 27 5.49 10.31 -15.98
N LYS A 28 6.13 11.11 -15.12
CA LYS A 28 7.52 11.51 -15.29
C LYS A 28 8.48 10.53 -14.61
N SER A 29 8.18 10.11 -13.38
CA SER A 29 8.97 9.09 -12.69
C SER A 29 8.17 8.41 -11.58
N LEU A 30 8.56 7.18 -11.25
CA LEU A 30 8.00 6.41 -10.14
C LEU A 30 9.15 5.88 -9.29
N LYS A 31 9.19 6.25 -8.02
CA LYS A 31 10.16 5.76 -7.05
C LYS A 31 9.47 4.91 -6.00
N PHE A 32 10.17 3.87 -5.58
CA PHE A 32 9.74 2.94 -4.56
C PHE A 32 10.71 3.03 -3.39
N SER A 33 10.18 3.14 -2.17
CA SER A 33 10.96 3.10 -0.93
C SER A 33 10.22 2.24 0.09
N ASN A 34 10.95 1.34 0.77
CA ASN A 34 10.40 0.65 1.93
C ASN A 34 10.36 1.63 3.11
N LEU A 35 9.28 1.56 3.89
CA LEU A 35 9.19 2.29 5.16
C LEU A 35 9.81 1.40 6.24
N ASP A 36 11.13 1.24 6.18
CA ASP A 36 11.90 0.49 7.18
C ASP A 36 12.00 1.32 8.46
N GLN A 37 10.95 1.28 9.29
CA GLN A 37 10.94 1.87 10.63
C GLN A 37 10.57 0.86 11.74
N PHE A 38 10.44 -0.43 11.42
CA PHE A 38 10.11 -1.48 12.41
C PHE A 38 11.17 -2.58 12.54
N SER A 39 12.43 -2.26 12.27
CA SER A 39 13.54 -3.20 12.43
C SER A 39 14.59 -2.62 13.36
N GLU A 40 14.20 -2.38 14.62
CA GLU A 40 15.14 -2.58 15.72
C GLU A 40 14.80 -3.95 16.31
N GLU A 41 15.77 -4.86 16.20
CA GLU A 41 15.76 -6.24 16.71
C GLU A 41 15.03 -7.29 15.86
N VAL A 42 15.76 -8.37 15.59
CA VAL A 42 15.40 -9.61 14.89
C VAL A 42 15.63 -9.61 13.38
N ASP A 43 16.59 -10.46 13.00
CA ASP A 43 17.05 -10.88 11.68
C ASP A 43 15.95 -11.64 10.90
N THR A 44 14.80 -10.97 10.74
CA THR A 44 13.63 -11.48 10.02
C THR A 44 13.32 -10.54 8.87
N VAL A 45 13.46 -11.04 7.65
CA VAL A 45 12.95 -10.38 6.45
C VAL A 45 11.43 -10.25 6.61
N ILE A 46 10.96 -9.06 7.00
CA ILE A 46 9.52 -8.79 7.12
C ILE A 46 8.94 -8.69 5.70
N TYR A 47 8.44 -9.81 5.19
CA TYR A 47 7.67 -9.84 3.95
C TYR A 47 6.32 -9.13 4.16
N GLY A 48 6.06 -8.07 3.38
CA GLY A 48 4.79 -7.35 3.41
C GLY A 48 4.73 -6.13 4.34
N GLY A 49 5.89 -5.56 4.69
CA GLY A 49 5.95 -4.27 5.37
C GLY A 49 5.37 -3.11 4.54
N PRO A 50 4.99 -2.00 5.18
CA PRO A 50 4.50 -0.82 4.47
C PRO A 50 5.60 -0.25 3.57
N PHE A 51 5.21 0.21 2.39
CA PHE A 51 6.09 0.86 1.44
C PHE A 51 5.46 2.16 0.93
N SER A 52 6.31 3.07 0.46
CA SER A 52 5.91 4.32 -0.16
C SER A 52 6.20 4.29 -1.66
N ILE A 53 5.27 4.82 -2.44
CA ILE A 53 5.47 5.10 -3.86
C ILE A 53 5.40 6.61 -4.04
N GLU A 54 6.50 7.17 -4.53
CA GLU A 54 6.56 8.57 -4.92
C GLU A 54 6.40 8.65 -6.45
N ALA A 55 5.39 9.41 -6.89
CA ALA A 55 5.14 9.64 -8.30
C ALA A 55 5.39 11.11 -8.64
N GLU A 56 6.26 11.36 -9.62
CA GLU A 56 6.33 12.66 -10.28
C GLU A 56 5.49 12.61 -11.55
N VAL A 57 4.57 13.57 -11.70
CA VAL A 57 3.65 13.67 -12.83
C VAL A 57 3.66 15.08 -13.40
N TYR A 58 3.38 15.20 -14.69
CA TYR A 58 3.21 16.49 -15.37
C TYR A 58 1.81 17.09 -15.16
N ASP A 59 0.79 16.24 -14.98
CA ASP A 59 -0.59 16.64 -14.70
C ASP A 59 -1.10 15.99 -13.40
N GLN A 60 -1.70 16.77 -12.52
CA GLN A 60 -2.25 16.28 -11.25
C GLN A 60 -3.53 15.47 -11.41
N THR A 61 -4.25 15.65 -12.53
CA THR A 61 -5.48 14.90 -12.80
C THR A 61 -5.25 13.39 -12.90
N ILE A 62 -3.99 12.97 -13.13
CA ILE A 62 -3.63 11.55 -13.25
C ILE A 62 -3.33 10.86 -11.92
N PHE A 63 -3.29 11.55 -10.77
CA PHE A 63 -3.01 10.89 -9.48
C PHE A 63 -4.02 9.79 -9.13
N VAL A 64 -5.32 10.06 -9.27
CA VAL A 64 -6.37 9.07 -8.99
C VAL A 64 -6.32 7.89 -9.97
N PRO A 65 -6.25 8.11 -11.31
CA PRO A 65 -6.01 7.03 -12.27
C PRO A 65 -4.74 6.22 -11.99
N LEU A 66 -3.65 6.89 -11.62
CA LEU A 66 -2.36 6.26 -11.34
C LEU A 66 -2.42 5.38 -10.11
N GLN A 67 -3.07 5.83 -9.03
CA GLN A 67 -3.27 5.00 -7.84
C GLN A 67 -4.03 3.72 -8.18
N LYS A 68 -5.14 3.83 -8.92
CA LYS A 68 -5.92 2.67 -9.35
C LYS A 68 -5.11 1.73 -10.24
N GLY A 69 -4.31 2.28 -11.14
CA GLY A 69 -3.43 1.50 -12.01
C GLY A 69 -2.32 0.78 -11.28
N LEU A 70 -1.72 1.40 -10.26
CA LEU A 70 -0.73 0.75 -9.40
C LEU A 70 -1.34 -0.39 -8.59
N VAL A 71 -2.52 -0.18 -7.99
CA VAL A 71 -3.24 -1.26 -7.29
C VAL A 71 -3.54 -2.42 -8.25
N HIS A 72 -3.99 -2.12 -9.48
CA HIS A 72 -4.22 -3.14 -10.50
C HIS A 72 -2.92 -3.91 -10.85
N TYR A 73 -1.82 -3.20 -11.05
CA TYR A 73 -0.52 -3.80 -11.36
C TYR A 73 -0.07 -4.78 -10.27
N PHE A 74 -0.21 -4.41 -8.99
CA PHE A 74 0.12 -5.32 -7.89
C PHE A 74 -0.84 -6.49 -7.78
N ASN A 75 -2.14 -6.27 -8.01
CA ASN A 75 -3.16 -7.32 -7.99
C ASN A 75 -2.98 -8.35 -9.11
N LYS A 76 -2.35 -7.97 -10.23
CA LYS A 76 -2.07 -8.87 -11.36
C LYS A 76 -0.81 -9.73 -11.13
N ASN A 77 0.03 -9.36 -10.17
CA ASN A 77 1.28 -10.06 -9.96
C ASN A 77 1.05 -11.47 -9.36
N ASP A 78 1.53 -12.50 -10.05
CA ASP A 78 1.33 -13.90 -9.68
C ASP A 78 1.80 -14.23 -8.25
N PHE A 79 2.89 -13.62 -7.79
CA PHE A 79 3.42 -13.88 -6.46
C PHE A 79 2.47 -13.37 -5.38
N PHE A 80 1.96 -12.15 -5.53
CA PHE A 80 1.01 -11.56 -4.58
C PHE A 80 -0.36 -12.25 -4.64
N THR A 81 -0.80 -12.65 -5.83
CA THR A 81 -2.04 -13.42 -6.02
C THR A 81 -1.96 -14.78 -5.34
N LYS A 82 -0.88 -15.54 -5.54
CA LYS A 82 -0.69 -16.86 -4.92
C LYS A 82 -0.57 -16.77 -3.39
N SER A 83 0.23 -15.83 -2.89
CA SER A 83 0.42 -15.67 -1.43
C SER A 83 -0.87 -15.23 -0.74
N THR A 84 -1.60 -14.27 -1.30
CA THR A 84 -2.91 -13.84 -0.77
C THR A 84 -3.96 -14.93 -0.89
N GLY A 85 -3.97 -15.68 -2.00
CA GLY A 85 -4.85 -16.83 -2.21
C GLY A 85 -4.63 -17.93 -1.17
N ALA A 86 -3.38 -18.33 -0.94
CA ALA A 86 -3.03 -19.32 0.08
C ALA A 86 -3.44 -18.88 1.50
N LYS A 87 -3.28 -17.58 1.80
CA LYS A 87 -3.72 -17.00 3.08
C LYS A 87 -5.24 -17.01 3.23
N ARG A 88 -5.98 -16.69 2.16
CA ARG A 88 -7.45 -16.78 2.11
C ARG A 88 -7.91 -18.21 2.38
N GLU A 89 -7.37 -19.16 1.62
CA GLU A 89 -7.72 -20.57 1.73
C GLU A 89 -7.43 -21.12 3.13
N TYR A 90 -6.28 -20.74 3.71
CA TYR A 90 -5.97 -21.07 5.10
C TYR A 90 -7.01 -20.52 6.08
N MET A 91 -7.37 -19.23 5.97
CA MET A 91 -8.37 -18.61 6.85
C MET A 91 -9.75 -19.26 6.70
N GLU A 92 -10.18 -19.59 5.49
CA GLU A 92 -11.44 -20.27 5.21
C GLU A 92 -11.47 -21.68 5.81
N ARG A 93 -10.39 -22.45 5.68
CA ARG A 93 -10.28 -23.78 6.32
C ARG A 93 -10.35 -23.69 7.86
N VAL A 94 -9.67 -22.70 8.45
CA VAL A 94 -9.72 -22.48 9.90
C VAL A 94 -11.12 -22.05 10.34
N LEU A 95 -11.80 -21.20 9.57
CA LEU A 95 -13.17 -20.79 9.82
C LEU A 95 -14.15 -21.97 9.80
N ALA A 96 -14.06 -22.83 8.78
CA ALA A 96 -14.90 -24.03 8.69
C ALA A 96 -14.68 -24.96 9.88
N LYS A 97 -13.42 -25.09 10.34
CA LYS A 97 -13.11 -25.86 11.55
C LYS A 97 -13.69 -25.22 12.82
N LEU A 98 -13.55 -23.91 12.98
CA LEU A 98 -14.12 -23.19 14.13
C LEU A 98 -15.66 -23.31 14.16
N GLU A 99 -16.32 -23.25 13.01
CA GLU A 99 -17.77 -23.45 12.90
C GLU A 99 -18.20 -24.85 13.37
N TYR A 100 -17.44 -25.88 12.98
CA TYR A 100 -17.66 -27.23 13.47
C TYR A 100 -17.41 -27.38 14.98
N ASP A 101 -16.32 -26.80 15.49
CA ASP A 101 -15.95 -26.88 16.90
C ASP A 101 -16.97 -26.16 17.79
N ILE A 102 -17.47 -24.99 17.36
CA ILE A 102 -18.53 -24.23 18.05
C ILE A 102 -19.84 -25.04 18.09
N ALA A 103 -20.26 -25.61 16.96
CA ALA A 103 -21.48 -26.43 16.88
C ALA A 103 -21.40 -27.69 17.77
N SER A 104 -20.23 -28.32 17.82
CA SER A 104 -19.96 -29.48 18.67
C SER A 104 -20.00 -29.11 20.16
N LEU A 105 -19.42 -27.97 20.52
CA LEU A 105 -19.43 -27.45 21.89
C LEU A 105 -20.86 -27.11 22.36
N ASP A 106 -21.67 -26.49 21.51
CA ASP A 106 -23.06 -26.17 21.83
C ASP A 106 -23.92 -27.44 22.00
N SER A 107 -23.64 -28.47 21.20
CA SER A 107 -24.25 -29.80 21.37
C SER A 107 -23.85 -30.44 22.71
N ALA A 108 -22.59 -30.33 23.11
CA ALA A 108 -22.10 -30.81 24.41
C ALA A 108 -22.70 -30.03 25.60
N LYS A 109 -22.91 -28.72 25.46
CA LYS A 109 -23.65 -27.92 26.46
C LYS A 109 -25.10 -28.39 26.58
N GLN A 110 -25.78 -28.66 25.47
CA GLN A 110 -27.16 -29.17 25.51
C GLN A 110 -27.26 -30.57 26.12
N SER A 111 -26.32 -31.47 25.83
CA SER A 111 -26.31 -32.82 26.40
C SER A 111 -26.05 -32.81 27.91
N THR A 112 -25.13 -31.99 28.40
CA THR A 112 -24.87 -31.82 29.84
C THR A 112 -26.07 -31.21 30.58
N ILE A 113 -26.77 -30.25 29.98
CA ILE A 113 -28.03 -29.69 30.52
C ILE A 113 -29.14 -30.77 30.56
N SER A 114 -29.23 -31.59 29.51
CA SER A 114 -30.24 -32.66 29.41
C SER A 114 -30.00 -33.80 30.41
N LEU A 115 -28.73 -34.17 30.63
CA LEU A 115 -28.34 -35.16 31.63
C LEU A 115 -28.57 -34.67 33.07
N LYS A 116 -28.36 -33.38 33.35
CA LYS A 116 -28.71 -32.76 34.64
C LYS A 116 -30.21 -32.77 34.92
N ARG A 117 -31.07 -32.66 33.90
CA ARG A 117 -32.54 -32.73 34.06
C ARG A 117 -33.05 -34.14 34.39
N LEU A 118 -32.30 -35.18 34.04
CA LEU A 118 -32.67 -36.59 34.28
C LEU A 118 -32.20 -37.14 35.64
N LYS A 119 -31.40 -36.38 36.43
CA LYS A 119 -30.87 -36.84 37.72
C LYS A 119 -31.22 -35.87 38.87
N GLN A 120 -32.14 -36.27 39.74
CA GLN A 120 -32.22 -35.89 41.15
C GLN A 120 -32.01 -37.17 42.01
N PRO A 121 -31.52 -37.12 43.26
CA PRO A 121 -31.24 -35.98 44.12
C PRO A 121 -29.74 -35.75 44.44
N VAL A 122 -29.52 -34.58 45.03
CA VAL A 122 -28.29 -33.89 45.41
C VAL A 122 -27.55 -34.62 46.53
N ASN A 123 -26.22 -34.81 46.43
CA ASN A 123 -25.30 -34.54 47.55
C ASN A 123 -23.78 -34.60 47.28
N GLU A 124 -23.27 -35.09 46.15
CA GLU A 124 -21.79 -35.16 45.97
C GLU A 124 -21.21 -34.66 44.64
N LEU A 125 -22.04 -34.25 43.68
CA LEU A 125 -21.57 -33.91 42.31
C LEU A 125 -21.19 -32.43 42.08
N VAL A 126 -21.29 -31.57 43.10
CA VAL A 126 -21.43 -30.12 42.87
C VAL A 126 -20.12 -29.36 42.65
N LYS A 127 -18.95 -29.90 43.00
CA LYS A 127 -17.67 -29.17 42.84
C LYS A 127 -16.91 -29.43 41.55
N GLY A 128 -16.99 -30.62 40.95
CA GLY A 128 -16.31 -30.94 39.68
C GLY A 128 -17.06 -30.41 38.46
N ASP A 129 -18.38 -30.63 38.41
CA ASP A 129 -19.23 -30.30 37.26
C ASP A 129 -19.42 -28.79 37.01
N LEU A 130 -19.29 -27.95 38.05
CA LEU A 130 -19.46 -26.49 37.89
C LEU A 130 -18.16 -25.82 37.40
N VAL A 131 -17.00 -26.34 37.80
CA VAL A 131 -15.69 -25.86 37.33
C VAL A 131 -15.48 -26.20 35.85
N ASP A 132 -15.93 -27.39 35.42
CA ASP A 132 -15.83 -27.81 34.03
C ASP A 132 -16.79 -27.04 33.10
N GLN A 133 -17.98 -26.65 33.60
CA GLN A 133 -18.95 -25.86 32.82
C GLN A 133 -18.47 -24.43 32.55
N ALA A 134 -17.85 -23.76 33.53
CA ALA A 134 -17.31 -22.42 33.32
C ALA A 134 -16.22 -22.41 32.23
N GLY A 135 -15.33 -23.39 32.23
CA GLY A 135 -14.29 -23.57 31.21
C GLY A 135 -14.86 -23.81 29.81
N LEU A 136 -15.97 -24.55 29.68
CA LEU A 136 -16.66 -24.74 28.39
C LEU A 136 -17.29 -23.44 27.86
N TYR A 137 -17.84 -22.58 28.73
CA TYR A 137 -18.37 -21.28 28.29
C TYR A 137 -17.26 -20.33 27.84
N GLU A 138 -16.16 -20.23 28.60
CA GLU A 138 -15.00 -19.41 28.23
C GLU A 138 -14.38 -19.88 26.90
N THR A 139 -14.23 -21.20 26.74
CA THR A 139 -13.73 -21.79 25.48
C THR A 139 -14.65 -21.45 24.31
N GLY A 140 -15.98 -21.55 24.50
CA GLY A 140 -16.95 -21.18 23.47
C GLY A 140 -16.87 -19.71 23.08
N LEU A 141 -16.73 -18.81 24.05
CA LEU A 141 -16.59 -17.37 23.79
C LEU A 141 -15.31 -17.09 22.99
N ASN A 142 -14.18 -17.68 23.40
CA ASN A 142 -12.90 -17.53 22.71
C ASN A 142 -12.95 -18.04 21.26
N LEU A 143 -13.66 -19.13 20.99
CA LEU A 143 -13.85 -19.67 19.63
C LEU A 143 -14.68 -18.71 18.76
N VAL A 144 -15.77 -18.15 19.31
CA VAL A 144 -16.62 -17.17 18.61
C VAL A 144 -15.85 -15.88 18.34
N GLU A 145 -15.12 -15.35 19.33
CA GLU A 145 -14.28 -14.16 19.13
C GLU A 145 -13.22 -14.39 18.05
N LYS A 146 -12.57 -15.56 18.05
CA LYS A 146 -11.59 -15.93 17.04
C LYS A 146 -12.23 -16.08 15.65
N GLN A 147 -13.45 -16.63 15.58
CA GLN A 147 -14.21 -16.73 14.33
C GLN A 147 -14.49 -15.34 13.76
N GLU A 148 -15.02 -14.42 14.57
CA GLU A 148 -15.34 -13.06 14.11
C GLU A 148 -14.09 -12.26 13.75
N TYR A 149 -13.00 -12.45 14.49
CA TYR A 149 -11.69 -11.89 14.13
C TYR A 149 -11.20 -12.38 12.76
N LEU A 150 -11.27 -13.68 12.49
CA LEU A 150 -10.86 -14.25 11.20
C LEU A 150 -11.78 -13.81 10.07
N ARG A 151 -13.10 -13.74 10.30
CA ARG A 151 -14.07 -13.20 9.32
C ARG A 151 -13.77 -11.75 8.96
N SER A 152 -13.48 -10.92 9.97
CA SER A 152 -13.09 -9.53 9.77
C SER A 152 -11.82 -9.43 8.92
N ARG A 153 -10.78 -10.20 9.26
CA ARG A 153 -9.54 -10.25 8.47
C ARG A 153 -9.73 -10.75 7.06
N LEU A 154 -10.61 -11.72 6.83
CA LEU A 154 -10.94 -12.22 5.50
C LEU A 154 -11.61 -11.14 4.64
N LYS A 155 -12.52 -10.35 5.22
CA LYS A 155 -13.21 -9.24 4.54
C LYS A 155 -12.25 -8.14 4.09
N THR A 156 -11.20 -7.89 4.87
CA THR A 156 -10.18 -6.87 4.55
C THR A 156 -8.95 -7.47 3.86
N LEU A 157 -8.99 -8.74 3.45
CA LEU A 157 -7.84 -9.42 2.85
C LEU A 157 -7.65 -8.96 1.40
N GLU A 158 -6.84 -7.92 1.25
CA GLU A 158 -6.41 -7.38 -0.04
C GLU A 158 -4.93 -7.67 -0.29
N ILE A 159 -4.55 -7.76 -1.57
CA ILE A 159 -3.15 -7.94 -1.99
C ILE A 159 -2.31 -6.70 -1.64
N VAL A 160 -2.82 -5.51 -1.98
CA VAL A 160 -2.24 -4.22 -1.62
C VAL A 160 -3.34 -3.33 -1.07
N GLN A 161 -3.15 -2.86 0.16
CA GLN A 161 -4.05 -1.92 0.80
C GLN A 161 -3.45 -0.51 0.72
N VAL A 162 -4.23 0.46 0.24
CA VAL A 162 -3.81 1.86 0.22
C VAL A 162 -4.03 2.46 1.61
N VAL A 163 -2.94 2.67 2.36
CA VAL A 163 -2.99 3.32 3.69
C VAL A 163 -3.15 4.83 3.56
N VAL A 164 -2.38 5.44 2.66
CA VAL A 164 -2.43 6.87 2.35
C VAL A 164 -2.41 7.01 0.83
N GLY A 165 -3.46 7.63 0.27
CA GLY A 165 -3.53 7.91 -1.17
C GLY A 165 -2.63 9.08 -1.58
N PHE A 166 -2.47 9.29 -2.89
CA PHE A 166 -1.71 10.44 -3.39
C PHE A 166 -2.35 11.77 -2.92
N ALA A 167 -1.56 12.60 -2.24
CA ALA A 167 -1.97 13.93 -1.86
C ALA A 167 -1.70 14.92 -3.02
N PRO A 168 -2.69 15.72 -3.46
CA PRO A 168 -2.48 16.69 -4.53
C PRO A 168 -1.54 17.81 -4.05
N ILE A 169 -0.42 17.98 -4.74
CA ILE A 169 0.58 19.00 -4.43
C ILE A 169 0.16 20.31 -5.12
N GLN A 170 -0.18 21.35 -4.36
CA GLN A 170 -0.66 22.62 -4.93
C GLN A 170 0.43 23.44 -5.66
N LYS A 171 1.71 23.14 -5.44
CA LYS A 171 2.84 23.84 -6.06
C LYS A 171 3.69 22.85 -6.86
N PRO A 172 4.14 23.21 -8.07
CA PRO A 172 5.01 22.33 -8.85
C PRO A 172 6.33 22.11 -8.08
N THR A 173 6.71 20.86 -7.91
CA THR A 173 7.95 20.49 -7.21
C THR A 173 9.18 21.06 -7.92
N LYS A 174 9.16 21.11 -9.27
CA LYS A 174 10.21 21.67 -10.13
C LYS A 174 9.59 22.14 -11.46
N PRO A 175 10.16 23.14 -12.15
CA PRO A 175 11.29 24.00 -11.76
C PRO A 175 10.90 25.11 -10.78
N VAL A 176 11.81 25.46 -9.86
CA VAL A 176 11.60 26.60 -8.95
C VAL A 176 11.85 27.90 -9.73
N LEU A 177 10.79 28.71 -9.92
CA LEU A 177 10.83 29.94 -10.72
C LEU A 177 11.98 30.87 -10.33
N LYS A 178 12.21 31.05 -9.02
CA LYS A 178 13.23 31.96 -8.49
C LYS A 178 14.65 31.55 -8.90
N GLU A 179 14.96 30.26 -8.82
CA GLU A 179 16.29 29.75 -9.17
C GLU A 179 16.56 29.93 -10.67
N HIS A 180 15.58 29.61 -11.51
CA HIS A 180 15.72 29.72 -12.96
C HIS A 180 15.79 31.17 -13.43
N LEU A 181 15.09 32.08 -12.74
CA LEU A 181 15.15 33.52 -13.04
C LEU A 181 16.52 34.11 -12.72
N ILE A 182 17.15 33.70 -11.61
CA ILE A 182 18.52 34.12 -11.27
C ILE A 182 19.52 33.59 -12.30
N ILE A 183 19.44 32.30 -12.64
CA ILE A 183 20.34 31.68 -13.63
C ILE A 183 20.18 32.34 -14.99
N GLY A 184 18.94 32.53 -15.45
CA GLY A 184 18.63 33.21 -16.70
C GLY A 184 19.10 34.67 -16.70
N GLY A 185 18.96 35.36 -15.58
CA GLY A 185 19.46 36.73 -15.41
C GLY A 185 20.98 36.83 -15.52
N ILE A 186 21.72 35.91 -14.88
CA ILE A 186 23.19 35.87 -14.96
C ILE A 186 23.65 35.57 -16.39
N ILE A 187 23.05 34.57 -17.04
CA ILE A 187 23.41 34.20 -18.42
C ILE A 187 23.10 35.36 -19.38
N GLY A 188 21.91 35.96 -19.25
CA GLY A 188 21.51 37.11 -20.07
C GLY A 188 22.45 38.30 -19.87
N TYR A 189 22.86 38.58 -18.64
CA TYR A 189 23.82 39.62 -18.33
C TYR A 189 25.20 39.37 -18.97
N LEU A 190 25.73 38.15 -18.88
CA LEU A 190 27.01 37.79 -19.49
C LEU A 190 26.98 37.88 -21.03
N ILE A 191 25.90 37.40 -21.66
CA ILE A 191 25.72 37.53 -23.11
C ILE A 191 25.63 39.00 -23.52
N GLY A 192 24.89 39.81 -22.76
CA GLY A 192 24.78 41.26 -22.98
C GLY A 192 26.14 41.95 -22.92
N LEU A 193 26.98 41.63 -21.93
CA LEU A 193 28.34 42.16 -21.83
C LEU A 193 29.22 41.75 -23.01
N LEU A 194 29.17 40.49 -23.44
CA LEU A 194 29.94 40.01 -24.59
C LEU A 194 29.55 40.76 -25.88
N LEU A 195 28.25 40.95 -26.12
CA LEU A 195 27.75 41.70 -27.27
C LEU A 195 28.14 43.18 -27.21
N ALA A 196 28.05 43.81 -26.05
CA ALA A 196 28.47 45.19 -25.86
C ALA A 196 29.97 45.37 -26.12
N PHE A 197 30.79 44.45 -25.62
CA PHE A 197 32.24 44.47 -25.85
C PHE A 197 32.58 44.25 -27.33
N TRP A 198 31.94 43.29 -27.98
CA TRP A 198 32.10 43.04 -29.42
C TRP A 198 31.75 44.27 -30.25
N TYR A 199 30.61 44.91 -29.94
CA TYR A 199 30.16 46.13 -30.61
C TYR A 199 31.14 47.30 -30.42
N ASP A 200 31.63 47.54 -29.20
CA ASP A 200 32.59 48.62 -28.93
C ASP A 200 33.91 48.38 -29.66
N ASN A 201 34.42 47.14 -29.67
CA ASN A 201 35.67 46.81 -30.36
C ASN A 201 35.55 46.99 -31.88
N HIS A 202 34.39 46.62 -32.46
CA HIS A 202 34.13 46.81 -33.89
C HIS A 202 33.98 48.30 -34.26
N LYS A 203 33.43 49.12 -33.36
CA LYS A 203 33.33 50.57 -33.54
C LYS A 203 34.71 51.25 -33.45
N ARG A 204 35.54 50.85 -32.49
CA ARG A 204 36.92 51.37 -32.32
C ARG A 204 37.82 51.02 -33.52
N SER A 205 37.73 49.81 -34.05
CA SER A 205 38.48 49.41 -35.25
C SER A 205 38.17 50.25 -36.49
N LYS A 206 36.94 50.79 -36.61
CA LYS A 206 36.57 51.71 -37.71
C LYS A 206 37.02 53.14 -37.46
N ALA A 207 37.12 53.55 -36.19
CA ALA A 207 37.56 54.90 -35.82
C ALA A 207 39.08 55.11 -35.93
N SER A 208 39.89 54.04 -35.87
CA SER A 208 41.35 54.11 -36.02
C SER A 208 41.84 54.04 -37.49
N LEU A 209 40.92 53.96 -38.46
CA LEU A 209 41.21 53.90 -39.91
C LEU A 209 40.86 55.21 -40.64
N ILE A 210 40.58 56.29 -39.90
CA ILE A 210 40.36 57.66 -40.37
C ILE A 210 41.48 58.52 -39.79
#